data_AF-A0A1I7NF48-F1
#
_entry.id   AF-A0A1I7NF48-F1
#
_cell.length_a   1.000
_cell.length_b   1.000
_cell.length_c   1.000
_cell.angle_alpha   90.00
_cell.angle_beta   90.00
_cell.angle_gamma   90.00
#
_symmetry.space_group_name_H-M   'P 1'
#
loop_
_entity.id
_entity.type
_entity.pdbx_description
1 polymer ?
#
loop_
_entity_poly.entity_id
_entity_poly.type
_entity_poly.pdbx_seq_one_letter_code
_entity_poly.pdbx_strand_id
1 'polypeptide(L)'
;MAIDLQQFCANNDQACFGRDYLLRPIHVGDWSLASNGHIAVRVPRAAGSDVTPDVPQSVLSIFDDHSTEDAGELPLFTPPIGECDCTRCGGTGIDEDDDYGGVTKSTCDICEGTGKIPLLHVTSIEINETIMAARYLQQIRALPFPKLAYGFWPGRHDPERPQQRVHFAFEGGIGLLMPLRRPYATHFQLSRPGAAS
;
A
#
# COMPACT_ATOMS: atom_id res chain seq x y z
N MET A 1 22.27 4.41 1.00
CA MET A 1 21.63 3.55 -0.02
C MET A 1 20.47 4.32 -0.61
N ALA A 2 20.29 4.35 -1.92
CA ALA A 2 19.13 5.01 -2.53
C ALA A 2 17.93 4.05 -2.50
N ILE A 3 16.78 4.53 -2.03
CA ILE A 3 15.53 3.75 -2.01
C ILE A 3 14.91 3.83 -3.40
N ASP A 4 14.61 2.69 -4.00
CA ASP A 4 13.83 2.66 -5.23
C ASP A 4 12.38 3.03 -4.90
N LEU A 5 11.98 4.24 -5.30
CA LEU A 5 10.63 4.74 -5.06
C LEU A 5 9.60 4.15 -6.04
N GLN A 6 10.04 3.59 -7.18
CA GLN A 6 9.13 3.09 -8.21
C GLN A 6 8.26 1.94 -7.70
N GLN A 7 8.76 1.12 -6.78
CA GLN A 7 7.99 0.03 -6.17
C GLN A 7 6.74 0.51 -5.41
N PHE A 8 6.68 1.78 -4.99
CA PHE A 8 5.54 2.37 -4.28
C PHE A 8 4.58 3.11 -5.21
N CYS A 9 4.95 3.32 -6.48
CA CYS A 9 4.11 3.99 -7.46
C CYS A 9 2.94 3.10 -7.89
N ALA A 10 1.89 3.74 -8.37
CA ALA A 10 0.80 3.06 -9.04
C ALA A 10 1.32 2.34 -10.31
N ASN A 11 0.71 1.20 -10.65
CA ASN A 11 0.76 0.68 -12.02
C ASN A 11 -0.33 1.35 -12.89
N ASN A 12 -0.36 1.04 -14.19
CA ASN A 12 -1.33 1.62 -15.13
C ASN A 12 -2.79 1.41 -14.68
N ASP A 13 -3.10 0.27 -14.06
CA ASP A 13 -4.45 -0.05 -13.60
C ASP A 13 -4.84 0.77 -12.36
N GLN A 14 -3.89 0.96 -11.44
CA GLN A 14 -4.07 1.76 -10.23
C GLN A 14 -4.13 3.26 -10.52
N ALA A 15 -3.46 3.71 -11.59
CA ALA A 15 -3.45 5.11 -12.04
C ALA A 15 -4.75 5.53 -12.77
N CYS A 16 -5.79 4.71 -12.72
CA CYS A 16 -7.09 5.02 -13.28
C CYS A 16 -7.67 6.37 -12.81
N PHE A 17 -8.52 6.95 -13.67
CA PHE A 17 -9.26 8.20 -13.44
C PHE A 17 -8.37 9.46 -13.31
N GLY A 18 -7.38 9.62 -14.20
CA GLY A 18 -6.55 10.83 -14.27
C GLY A 18 -5.49 10.92 -13.16
N ARG A 19 -5.04 9.76 -12.67
CA ARG A 19 -4.02 9.65 -11.61
C ARG A 19 -2.66 9.22 -12.16
N ASP A 20 -2.39 9.50 -13.43
CA ASP A 20 -1.15 9.18 -14.13
C ASP A 20 0.10 9.72 -13.42
N TYR A 21 -0.05 10.80 -12.65
CA TYR A 21 1.01 11.36 -11.81
C TYR A 21 1.49 10.41 -10.69
N LEU A 22 0.73 9.35 -10.36
CA LEU A 22 1.15 8.31 -9.40
C LEU A 22 2.01 7.21 -10.04
N LEU A 23 2.15 7.17 -11.37
CA LEU A 23 2.93 6.15 -12.07
C LEU A 23 4.45 6.27 -11.84
N ARG A 24 4.90 7.41 -11.33
CA ARG A 24 6.31 7.73 -11.10
C ARG A 24 6.49 8.48 -9.79
N PRO A 25 7.72 8.53 -9.25
CA PRO A 25 8.01 9.37 -8.10
C PRO A 25 7.67 10.84 -8.40
N ILE A 26 7.07 11.47 -7.40
CA ILE A 26 6.65 12.87 -7.42
C ILE A 26 7.68 13.69 -6.66
N HIS A 27 8.22 14.74 -7.27
CA HIS A 27 9.25 15.57 -6.69
C HIS A 27 8.71 16.98 -6.42
N VAL A 28 8.66 17.41 -5.17
CA VAL A 28 8.13 18.72 -4.77
C VAL A 28 8.96 19.30 -3.64
N GLY A 29 9.47 20.53 -3.84
CA GLY A 29 10.32 21.22 -2.86
C GLY A 29 11.55 20.39 -2.50
N ASP A 30 11.69 20.05 -1.21
CA ASP A 30 12.81 19.25 -0.70
C ASP A 30 12.50 17.74 -0.62
N TRP A 31 11.35 17.31 -1.16
CA TRP A 31 10.84 15.96 -0.97
C TRP A 31 10.60 15.21 -2.27
N SER A 32 10.75 13.88 -2.20
CA SER A 32 10.26 12.94 -3.20
C SER A 32 9.24 12.01 -2.55
N LEU A 33 8.13 11.82 -3.24
CA LEU A 33 6.98 11.03 -2.79
C LEU A 33 6.71 9.93 -3.80
N ALA A 34 6.22 8.79 -3.33
CA ALA A 34 5.68 7.75 -4.20
C ALA A 34 4.48 7.10 -3.53
N SER A 35 3.43 6.82 -4.30
CA SER A 35 2.19 6.25 -3.79
C SER A 35 1.43 5.51 -4.88
N ASN A 36 0.73 4.44 -4.48
CA ASN A 36 -0.22 3.70 -5.31
C ASN A 36 -1.66 3.83 -4.80
N GLY A 37 -1.91 4.82 -3.93
CA GLY A 37 -3.20 5.05 -3.28
C GLY A 37 -3.47 4.17 -2.05
N HIS A 38 -2.65 3.15 -1.80
CA HIS A 38 -2.77 2.30 -0.61
C HIS A 38 -1.55 2.40 0.32
N ILE A 39 -0.36 2.58 -0.24
CA ILE A 39 0.86 2.88 0.51
C ILE A 39 1.46 4.15 -0.07
N ALA A 40 2.04 4.99 0.78
CA ALA A 40 2.78 6.17 0.39
C ALA A 40 4.09 6.26 1.16
N VAL A 41 5.15 6.72 0.51
CA VAL A 41 6.44 7.03 1.13
C VAL A 41 6.89 8.43 0.78
N ARG A 42 7.61 9.08 1.70
CA ARG A 42 8.25 10.39 1.50
C ARG A 42 9.70 10.31 1.96
N VAL A 43 10.62 10.72 1.10
CA VAL A 43 12.07 10.76 1.33
C VAL A 43 12.62 12.13 0.92
N PRO A 44 13.78 12.57 1.45
CA PRO A 44 14.47 13.74 0.94
C PRO A 44 14.71 13.62 -0.57
N ARG A 45 14.49 14.72 -1.32
CA ARG A 45 14.69 14.74 -2.76
C ARG A 45 16.17 14.58 -3.11
N ALA A 46 16.45 13.71 -4.08
CA ALA A 46 17.78 13.56 -4.64
C ALA A 46 18.19 14.82 -5.42
N ALA A 47 19.47 15.18 -5.33
CA ALA A 47 20.01 16.29 -6.11
C ALA A 47 19.84 16.02 -7.62
N GLY A 48 19.35 17.01 -8.37
CA GLY A 48 19.14 16.91 -9.81
C GLY A 48 17.80 16.32 -10.25
N SER A 49 16.91 15.91 -9.34
CA SER A 49 15.54 15.51 -9.70
C SER A 49 14.68 16.71 -10.08
N ASP A 50 14.08 16.67 -11.28
CA ASP A 50 13.16 17.70 -11.75
C ASP A 50 11.88 17.75 -10.89
N VAL A 51 11.36 18.95 -10.66
CA VAL A 51 10.10 19.15 -9.95
C VAL A 51 8.94 18.63 -10.81
N THR A 52 8.06 17.86 -10.21
CA THR A 52 6.84 17.39 -10.87
C THR A 52 5.81 18.53 -10.89
N PRO A 53 5.32 18.95 -12.07
CA PRO A 53 4.30 19.99 -12.17
C PRO A 53 2.92 19.45 -11.76
N ASP A 54 2.02 20.37 -11.37
CA ASP A 54 0.58 20.14 -11.20
C ASP A 54 0.17 19.00 -10.24
N VAL A 55 0.99 18.75 -9.21
CA VAL A 55 0.70 17.77 -8.16
C VAL A 55 -0.46 18.26 -7.28
N PRO A 56 -1.54 17.47 -7.09
CA PRO A 56 -2.63 17.85 -6.22
C PRO A 56 -2.15 18.06 -4.77
N GLN A 57 -2.56 19.17 -4.14
CA GLN A 57 -2.19 19.48 -2.76
C GLN A 57 -2.58 18.36 -1.77
N SER A 58 -3.67 17.65 -2.04
CA SER A 58 -4.13 16.51 -1.25
C SER A 58 -3.10 15.38 -1.15
N VAL A 59 -2.22 15.21 -2.15
CA VAL A 59 -1.13 14.22 -2.14
C VAL A 59 0.00 14.68 -1.24
N LEU A 60 0.24 15.99 -1.17
CA LEU A 60 1.32 16.57 -0.35
C LEU A 60 0.95 16.57 1.13
N SER A 61 -0.30 16.88 1.44
CA SER A 61 -0.80 17.01 2.82
C SER A 61 -1.04 15.66 3.51
N ILE A 62 -0.90 14.52 2.82
CA ILE A 62 -1.13 13.21 3.46
C ILE A 62 -0.15 12.91 4.60
N PHE A 63 1.00 13.61 4.64
CA PHE A 63 2.04 13.42 5.66
C PHE A 63 2.01 14.47 6.77
N ASP A 64 1.07 15.42 6.74
CA ASP A 64 1.03 16.53 7.71
C ASP A 64 0.69 16.03 9.12
N ASP A 65 -0.05 14.91 9.22
CA ASP A 65 -0.43 14.24 10.46
C ASP A 65 0.45 13.02 10.79
N HIS A 66 1.55 12.81 10.06
CA HIS A 66 2.43 11.67 10.31
C HIS A 66 3.04 11.75 11.71
N SER A 67 3.05 10.62 12.40
CA SER A 67 3.57 10.50 13.76
C SER A 67 4.36 9.20 13.92
N THR A 68 5.45 9.28 14.66
CA THR A 68 6.28 8.16 15.10
C THR A 68 6.24 7.97 16.61
N GLU A 69 5.32 8.65 17.30
CA GLU A 69 5.04 8.41 18.71
C GLU A 69 4.54 6.96 18.83
N ASP A 70 5.30 6.10 19.50
CA ASP A 70 5.09 4.65 19.58
C ASP A 70 5.53 3.80 18.36
N ALA A 71 6.56 4.25 17.63
CA ALA A 71 7.21 3.45 16.60
C ALA A 71 8.02 2.27 17.20
N GLY A 72 7.74 1.06 16.75
CA GLY A 72 8.41 -0.17 17.17
C GLY A 72 8.81 -1.07 16.00
N GLU A 73 9.51 -2.16 16.31
CA GLU A 73 9.87 -3.20 15.35
C GLU A 73 8.63 -3.82 14.70
N LEU A 74 8.72 -4.21 13.42
CA LEU A 74 7.62 -4.91 12.76
C LEU A 74 7.36 -6.28 13.41
N PRO A 75 6.10 -6.74 13.48
CA PRO A 75 5.80 -8.08 14.00
C PRO A 75 6.46 -9.15 13.13
N LEU A 76 6.71 -10.34 13.67
CA LEU A 76 7.08 -11.50 12.86
C LEU A 76 5.86 -11.96 12.05
N PHE A 77 6.05 -12.25 10.77
CA PHE A 77 5.01 -12.75 9.89
C PHE A 77 5.66 -13.50 8.73
N THR A 78 5.37 -14.79 8.63
CA THR A 78 5.80 -15.62 7.51
C THR A 78 4.73 -15.54 6.44
N PRO A 79 5.01 -14.95 5.26
CA PRO A 79 4.02 -14.83 4.21
C PRO A 79 3.63 -16.21 3.69
N PRO A 80 2.35 -16.44 3.35
CA PRO A 80 1.96 -17.67 2.68
C PRO A 80 2.66 -17.76 1.31
N ILE A 81 3.12 -18.96 0.96
CA ILE A 81 3.75 -19.26 -0.32
C ILE A 81 2.73 -19.98 -1.20
N GLY A 82 2.67 -19.62 -2.48
CA GLY A 82 1.79 -20.23 -3.46
C GLY A 82 0.91 -19.21 -4.17
N GLU A 83 -0.02 -19.71 -4.96
CA GLU A 83 -0.91 -18.92 -5.80
C GLU A 83 -2.36 -19.38 -5.63
N CYS A 84 -3.30 -18.48 -5.84
CA CYS A 84 -4.72 -18.79 -5.95
C CYS A 84 -5.28 -18.27 -7.27
N ASP A 85 -6.50 -18.70 -7.60
CA ASP A 85 -7.23 -18.13 -8.72
C ASP A 85 -7.41 -16.63 -8.53
N CYS A 86 -7.19 -15.88 -9.62
CA CYS A 86 -7.45 -14.45 -9.63
C CYS A 86 -8.95 -14.22 -9.43
N THR A 87 -9.30 -13.46 -8.39
CA THR A 87 -10.70 -13.18 -8.04
C THR A 87 -11.38 -12.25 -9.02
N ARG A 88 -10.62 -11.48 -9.79
CA ARG A 88 -11.14 -10.58 -10.84
C ARG A 88 -11.72 -11.36 -12.01
N CYS A 89 -10.93 -12.27 -12.58
CA CYS A 89 -11.32 -13.06 -13.75
C CYS A 89 -11.80 -14.48 -13.40
N GLY A 90 -11.91 -14.83 -12.11
CA GLY A 90 -12.28 -16.17 -11.67
C GLY A 90 -11.32 -17.28 -12.13
N GLY A 91 -10.03 -16.95 -12.29
CA GLY A 91 -9.01 -17.92 -12.73
C GLY A 91 -8.82 -18.07 -14.25
N THR A 92 -9.60 -17.36 -15.08
CA THR A 92 -9.53 -17.51 -16.54
C THR A 92 -8.36 -16.80 -17.22
N GLY A 93 -7.80 -15.77 -16.57
CA GLY A 93 -6.85 -14.84 -17.19
C GLY A 93 -7.51 -13.82 -18.14
N ILE A 94 -8.84 -13.76 -18.20
CA ILE A 94 -9.57 -12.95 -19.18
C ILE A 94 -10.63 -12.12 -18.45
N ASP A 95 -10.61 -10.81 -18.66
CA ASP A 95 -11.69 -9.91 -18.25
C ASP A 95 -12.73 -9.87 -19.37
N GLU A 96 -14.00 -10.04 -19.00
CA GLU A 96 -15.14 -9.94 -19.90
C GLU A 96 -15.88 -8.64 -19.57
N ASP A 97 -15.76 -7.65 -20.46
CA ASP A 97 -16.46 -6.38 -20.35
C ASP A 97 -17.68 -6.39 -21.27
N ASP A 98 -18.87 -6.26 -20.67
CA ASP A 98 -20.13 -6.07 -21.36
C ASP A 98 -20.25 -4.60 -21.81
N ASP A 99 -19.75 -4.32 -23.02
CA ASP A 99 -19.81 -2.98 -23.60
C ASP A 99 -20.91 -2.93 -24.67
N TYR A 100 -21.89 -2.04 -24.49
CA TYR A 100 -23.01 -1.67 -25.38
C TYR A 100 -23.30 -2.60 -26.59
N GLY A 101 -23.59 -3.89 -26.34
CA GLY A 101 -24.05 -4.84 -27.37
C GLY A 101 -23.08 -5.95 -27.77
N GLY A 102 -21.96 -6.14 -27.06
CA GLY A 102 -21.10 -7.31 -27.21
C GLY A 102 -20.19 -7.55 -26.01
N VAL A 103 -19.83 -8.82 -25.79
CA VAL A 103 -18.81 -9.20 -24.78
C VAL A 103 -17.44 -8.97 -25.40
N THR A 104 -16.72 -7.97 -24.91
CA THR A 104 -15.30 -7.81 -25.26
C THR A 104 -14.44 -8.60 -24.27
N LYS A 105 -13.46 -9.34 -24.81
CA LYS A 105 -12.52 -10.13 -24.01
C LYS A 105 -11.17 -9.44 -24.03
N SER A 106 -10.68 -9.08 -22.85
CA SER A 106 -9.37 -8.50 -22.66
C SER A 106 -8.55 -9.38 -21.72
N THR A 107 -7.23 -9.25 -21.77
CA THR A 107 -6.36 -9.91 -20.80
C THR A 107 -6.65 -9.33 -19.42
N CYS A 108 -6.88 -10.19 -18.42
CA CYS A 108 -7.09 -9.74 -17.04
C CYS A 108 -5.86 -8.98 -16.55
N ASP A 109 -6.06 -7.74 -16.15
CA ASP A 109 -5.02 -6.80 -15.71
C ASP A 109 -4.41 -7.21 -14.37
N ILE A 110 -5.23 -7.67 -13.42
CA ILE A 110 -4.80 -8.06 -12.07
C ILE A 110 -3.83 -9.25 -12.07
N CYS A 111 -4.02 -10.20 -12.98
CA CYS A 111 -3.19 -11.40 -13.08
C CYS A 111 -2.35 -11.46 -14.36
N GLU A 112 -2.34 -10.39 -15.16
CA GLU A 112 -1.64 -10.29 -16.43
C GLU A 112 -1.89 -11.51 -17.35
N GLY A 113 -3.14 -11.99 -17.37
CA GLY A 113 -3.53 -13.13 -18.20
C GLY A 113 -3.23 -14.52 -17.67
N THR A 114 -2.56 -14.64 -16.53
CA THR A 114 -2.17 -15.95 -15.97
C THR A 114 -3.34 -16.70 -15.32
N GLY A 115 -4.38 -15.98 -14.92
CA GLY A 115 -5.47 -16.51 -14.09
C GLY A 115 -5.06 -16.77 -12.64
N LYS A 116 -3.80 -16.54 -12.26
CA LYS A 116 -3.27 -16.81 -10.92
C LYS A 116 -2.72 -15.54 -10.30
N ILE A 117 -2.84 -15.43 -8.98
CA ILE A 117 -2.19 -14.36 -8.22
C ILE A 117 -1.51 -14.95 -6.99
N PRO A 118 -0.41 -14.35 -6.52
CA PRO A 118 0.24 -14.79 -5.29
C PRO A 118 -0.74 -14.77 -4.11
N LEU A 119 -0.71 -15.81 -3.26
CA LEU A 119 -1.55 -15.86 -2.05
C LEU A 119 -1.37 -14.63 -1.16
N LEU A 120 -0.16 -14.07 -1.14
CA LEU A 120 0.16 -12.84 -0.42
C LEU A 120 -0.73 -11.65 -0.84
N HIS A 121 -1.18 -11.58 -2.10
CA HIS A 121 -2.02 -10.49 -2.61
C HIS A 121 -3.46 -10.56 -2.10
N VAL A 122 -3.91 -11.74 -1.66
CA VAL A 122 -5.23 -11.99 -1.06
C VAL A 122 -5.13 -12.31 0.42
N THR A 123 -4.01 -11.99 1.05
CA THR A 123 -3.79 -12.19 2.49
C THR A 123 -3.84 -10.86 3.22
N SER A 124 -4.59 -10.81 4.32
CA SER A 124 -4.59 -9.67 5.23
C SER A 124 -3.99 -10.04 6.58
N ILE A 125 -3.48 -9.04 7.27
CA ILE A 125 -2.99 -9.13 8.64
C ILE A 125 -3.78 -8.16 9.52
N GLU A 126 -3.88 -8.45 10.80
CA GLU A 126 -4.42 -7.56 11.82
C GLU A 126 -3.37 -7.37 12.91
N ILE A 127 -3.14 -6.11 13.25
CA ILE A 127 -2.34 -5.69 14.41
C ILE A 127 -3.26 -4.72 15.15
N ASN A 128 -3.37 -4.77 16.47
CA ASN A 128 -4.16 -3.80 17.27
C ASN A 128 -5.48 -3.35 16.60
N GLU A 129 -6.32 -4.29 16.16
CA GLU A 129 -7.61 -4.04 15.47
C GLU A 129 -7.55 -3.39 14.07
N THR A 130 -6.36 -3.07 13.58
CA THR A 130 -6.16 -2.50 12.25
C THR A 130 -5.76 -3.57 11.26
N ILE A 131 -6.62 -3.71 10.25
CA ILE A 131 -6.46 -4.71 9.20
C ILE A 131 -5.68 -4.08 8.04
N MET A 132 -4.68 -4.77 7.52
CA MET A 132 -3.85 -4.31 6.40
C MET A 132 -3.66 -5.43 5.38
N ALA A 133 -3.38 -5.06 4.13
CA ALA A 133 -2.99 -6.05 3.12
C ALA A 133 -1.55 -6.51 3.40
N ALA A 134 -1.35 -7.83 3.49
CA ALA A 134 -0.09 -8.43 3.90
C ALA A 134 1.08 -8.11 2.96
N ARG A 135 0.79 -7.93 1.66
CA ARG A 135 1.79 -7.51 0.67
C ARG A 135 2.48 -6.19 1.04
N TYR A 136 1.76 -5.24 1.61
CA TYR A 136 2.34 -3.96 2.00
C TYR A 136 3.20 -4.07 3.26
N LEU A 137 2.92 -5.02 4.16
CA LEU A 137 3.85 -5.30 5.25
C LEU A 137 5.18 -5.85 4.73
N GLN A 138 5.17 -6.71 3.71
CA GLN A 138 6.41 -7.19 3.08
C GLN A 138 7.16 -6.07 2.37
N GLN A 139 6.44 -5.16 1.71
CA GLN A 139 7.04 -3.98 1.09
C GLN A 139 7.69 -3.06 2.13
N ILE A 140 7.04 -2.82 3.27
CA ILE A 140 7.62 -2.04 4.37
C ILE A 140 8.86 -2.74 4.94
N ARG A 141 8.85 -4.06 5.07
CA ARG A 141 10.03 -4.84 5.55
C ARG A 141 11.25 -4.75 4.66
N ALA A 142 11.06 -4.54 3.36
CA ALA A 142 12.15 -4.38 2.42
C ALA A 142 12.87 -3.01 2.56
N LEU A 143 12.28 -2.08 3.33
CA LEU A 143 12.89 -0.78 3.59
C LEU A 143 14.03 -0.88 4.63
N PRO A 144 14.98 0.07 4.65
CA PRO A 144 16.05 0.09 5.63
C PRO A 144 15.55 0.37 7.06
N PHE A 145 15.77 -0.56 8.01
CA PHE A 145 15.39 -0.42 9.43
C PHE A 145 13.95 0.09 9.66
N PRO A 146 12.94 -0.60 9.13
CA PRO A 146 11.58 -0.11 9.17
C PRO A 146 11.00 -0.25 10.58
N LYS A 147 10.20 0.74 10.98
CA LYS A 147 9.46 0.77 12.24
C LYS A 147 8.00 1.12 11.97
N LEU A 148 7.10 0.41 12.64
CA LEU A 148 5.65 0.64 12.55
C LEU A 148 5.21 1.45 13.76
N ALA A 149 4.42 2.51 13.57
CA ALA A 149 3.80 3.24 14.67
C ALA A 149 2.56 2.47 15.16
N TYR A 150 2.59 2.05 16.42
CA TYR A 150 1.51 1.28 17.07
C TYR A 150 0.54 2.16 17.86
N GLY A 151 0.78 3.48 17.87
CA GLY A 151 -0.02 4.47 18.58
C GLY A 151 -1.50 4.39 18.22
N PHE A 152 -2.35 4.93 19.10
CA PHE A 152 -3.78 4.66 19.19
C PHE A 152 -4.51 4.76 17.83
N TRP A 153 -4.65 3.62 17.17
CA TRP A 153 -5.58 3.42 16.07
C TRP A 153 -6.97 3.40 16.70
N PRO A 154 -7.80 4.45 16.60
CA PRO A 154 -9.15 4.40 17.12
C PRO A 154 -9.84 3.24 16.41
N GLY A 155 -10.39 2.33 17.21
CA GLY A 155 -11.01 1.11 16.73
C GLY A 155 -12.05 1.37 15.64
N ARG A 156 -12.46 0.28 15.00
CA ARG A 156 -13.33 0.15 13.81
C ARG A 156 -14.66 0.94 13.78
N HIS A 157 -14.98 1.73 14.82
CA HIS A 157 -16.30 2.26 15.14
C HIS A 157 -16.37 3.74 15.52
N ASP A 158 -15.36 4.56 15.24
CA ASP A 158 -15.51 6.02 15.36
C ASP A 158 -15.93 6.63 14.00
N PRO A 159 -17.23 6.88 13.74
CA PRO A 159 -17.70 7.49 12.50
C PRO A 159 -17.26 8.96 12.35
N GLU A 160 -16.78 9.60 13.42
CA GLU A 160 -16.27 10.97 13.40
C GLU A 160 -14.76 11.04 13.11
N ARG A 161 -14.05 9.91 13.13
CA ARG A 161 -12.63 9.86 12.78
C ARG A 161 -12.41 9.23 11.41
N PRO A 162 -11.77 9.94 10.45
CA PRO A 162 -11.40 9.35 9.18
C PRO A 162 -10.50 8.14 9.43
N GLN A 163 -10.58 7.13 8.55
CA GLN A 163 -9.73 5.93 8.58
C GLN A 163 -8.28 6.33 8.86
N GLN A 164 -7.82 6.08 10.08
CA GLN A 164 -6.47 6.48 10.45
C GLN A 164 -5.48 5.63 9.69
N ARG A 165 -4.51 6.32 9.10
CA ARG A 165 -3.45 5.72 8.31
C ARG A 165 -2.50 5.02 9.28
N VAL A 166 -1.98 3.88 8.88
CA VAL A 166 -0.89 3.24 9.61
C VAL A 166 0.40 3.96 9.27
N HIS A 167 1.00 4.61 10.26
CA HIS A 167 2.25 5.33 10.06
C HIS A 167 3.44 4.38 10.22
N PHE A 168 4.46 4.55 9.39
CA PHE A 168 5.73 3.88 9.54
C PHE A 168 6.89 4.82 9.23
N ALA A 169 8.07 4.49 9.74
CA ALA A 169 9.32 5.18 9.47
C ALA A 169 10.39 4.17 9.06
N PHE A 170 11.42 4.64 8.38
CA PHE A 170 12.56 3.83 7.96
C PHE A 170 13.77 4.75 7.84
N GLU A 171 14.98 4.20 7.73
CA GLU A 171 16.16 5.01 7.49
C GLU A 171 16.07 5.68 6.11
N GLY A 172 15.98 7.01 6.12
CA GLY A 172 15.86 7.84 4.93
C GLY A 172 14.46 8.37 4.63
N GLY A 173 13.43 8.03 5.42
CA GLY A 173 12.10 8.59 5.18
C GLY A 173 10.99 8.09 6.10
N ILE A 174 9.78 8.45 5.70
CA ILE A 174 8.54 8.10 6.40
C ILE A 174 7.51 7.55 5.41
N GLY A 175 6.53 6.84 5.91
CA GLY A 175 5.46 6.30 5.09
C GLY A 175 4.14 6.11 5.81
N LEU A 176 3.11 5.87 5.01
CA LEU A 176 1.72 5.72 5.40
C LEU A 176 1.15 4.50 4.68
N LEU A 177 0.32 3.73 5.37
CA LEU A 177 -0.39 2.59 4.81
C LEU A 177 -1.88 2.72 5.14
N MET A 178 -2.70 2.65 4.11
CA MET A 178 -4.16 2.68 4.23
C MET A 178 -4.64 1.33 4.76
N PRO A 179 -5.44 1.32 5.86
CA PRO A 179 -6.02 0.09 6.37
C PRO A 179 -7.09 -0.46 5.43
N LEU A 180 -7.30 -1.78 5.49
CA LEU A 180 -8.42 -2.45 4.87
C LEU A 180 -9.68 -2.25 5.71
N ARG A 181 -10.83 -2.12 5.02
CA ARG A 181 -12.15 -2.06 5.68
C ARG A 181 -12.55 -3.41 6.28
N ARG A 182 -12.12 -4.50 5.65
CA ARG A 182 -12.47 -5.88 6.01
C ARG A 182 -11.27 -6.79 5.75
N PRO A 183 -11.15 -7.90 6.51
CA PRO A 183 -10.12 -8.89 6.24
C PRO A 183 -10.41 -9.61 4.93
N TYR A 184 -9.38 -10.13 4.29
CA TYR A 184 -9.53 -11.11 3.22
C TYR A 184 -9.87 -12.48 3.81
N ALA A 185 -10.19 -13.45 2.94
CA ALA A 185 -10.49 -14.81 3.36
C ALA A 185 -9.31 -15.46 4.09
N THR A 186 -8.08 -15.20 3.64
CA THR A 186 -6.86 -15.58 4.34
C THR A 186 -6.43 -14.42 5.25
N HIS A 187 -6.48 -14.65 6.56
CA HIS A 187 -6.26 -13.61 7.55
C HIS A 187 -5.40 -14.09 8.73
N PHE A 188 -4.49 -13.25 9.19
CA PHE A 188 -3.63 -13.52 10.34
C PHE A 188 -3.68 -12.40 11.37
N GLN A 189 -3.82 -12.76 12.64
CA GLN A 189 -3.64 -11.83 13.74
C GLN A 189 -2.20 -11.86 14.21
N LEU A 190 -1.58 -10.68 14.31
CA LEU A 190 -0.19 -10.50 14.70
C LEU A 190 -0.13 -9.65 15.98
N SER A 191 0.77 -10.02 16.88
CA SER A 191 1.02 -9.27 18.10
C SER A 191 2.18 -8.29 17.91
N ARG A 192 2.10 -7.13 18.54
CA ARG A 192 3.21 -6.18 18.63
C ARG A 192 4.41 -6.85 19.31
N PRO A 193 5.63 -6.79 18.73
CA PRO A 193 6.84 -7.26 19.39
C PRO A 193 7.05 -6.56 20.74
N GLY A 194 7.29 -7.36 21.79
CA GLY A 194 7.56 -6.84 23.13
C GLY A 194 6.33 -6.34 23.91
N ALA A 195 5.12 -6.46 23.37
CA ALA A 195 3.91 -6.33 24.18
C ALA A 195 3.80 -7.53 25.12
N ALA A 196 3.67 -7.28 26.43
CA ALA A 196 3.36 -8.34 27.39
C ALA A 196 1.96 -8.88 27.09
N SER A 197 1.87 -10.20 26.88
CA SER A 197 0.63 -10.96 26.69
C SER A 197 -0.24 -10.98 27.94
#